data_AF-A0A817QYT3-F1
#
_entry.id   AF-A0A817QYT3-F1
#
_cell.length_a   1.000
_cell.length_b   1.000
_cell.length_c   1.000
_cell.angle_alpha   90.00
_cell.angle_beta   90.00
_cell.angle_gamma   90.00
#
_symmetry.space_group_name_H-M   'P 1'
#
loop_
_entity.id
_entity.type
_entity.pdbx_description
1 polymer ?
#
loop_
_entity_poly.entity_id
_entity_poly.type
_entity_poly.pdbx_seq_one_letter_code
_entity_poly.pdbx_strand_id
1 'polypeptide(L)'
;HGGNLYGTSINAIRDVAYSSKHCVLDVSGRAIKRLIRAGLYPIVIYVKPRDIKWIVNNMGDEANDDRAKQIFEKSNDIEEHFGDLFTVTIEEENLSDVYDRICEVMDHENTVKSVWIPTEEKI
;
A
#
# COMPACT_ATOMS: atom_id res chain seq x y z
N HIS A 1 15.40 -3.87 14.94
CA HIS A 1 15.63 -4.02 16.40
C HIS A 1 16.30 -5.35 16.67
N GLY A 2 17.30 -5.40 17.56
CA GLY A 2 17.88 -6.66 18.07
C GLY A 2 18.95 -7.35 17.22
N GLY A 3 19.77 -6.63 16.45
CA GLY A 3 20.92 -7.22 15.73
C GLY A 3 20.59 -8.15 14.55
N ASN A 4 19.32 -8.53 14.36
CA ASN A 4 18.85 -9.27 13.19
C ASN A 4 18.52 -8.31 12.04
N LEU A 5 19.09 -8.57 10.85
CA LEU A 5 18.70 -7.92 9.60
C LEU A 5 17.37 -8.49 9.12
N TYR A 6 16.27 -7.94 9.60
CA TYR A 6 14.95 -8.17 8.98
C TYR A 6 14.88 -7.32 7.72
N GLY A 7 14.95 -7.97 6.57
CA GLY A 7 14.77 -7.32 5.28
C GLY A 7 14.01 -8.25 4.36
N THR A 8 12.90 -7.78 3.81
CA THR A 8 12.25 -8.46 2.69
C THR A 8 13.21 -8.43 1.50
N SER A 9 13.81 -9.58 1.19
CA SER A 9 14.76 -9.72 0.08
C SER A 9 14.02 -9.53 -1.25
N ILE A 10 14.56 -8.70 -2.14
CA ILE A 10 14.03 -8.55 -3.51
C ILE A 10 13.96 -9.91 -4.21
N ASN A 11 14.91 -10.80 -3.94
CA ASN A 11 14.90 -12.15 -4.52
C ASN A 11 13.75 -12.98 -3.97
N ALA A 12 13.48 -12.92 -2.66
CA ALA A 12 12.35 -13.65 -2.08
C ALA A 12 11.00 -13.16 -2.64
N ILE A 13 10.85 -11.84 -2.85
CA ILE A 13 9.65 -11.26 -3.49
C ILE A 13 9.52 -11.76 -4.93
N ARG A 14 10.64 -11.78 -5.67
CA ARG A 14 10.70 -12.24 -7.06
C ARG A 14 10.35 -13.73 -7.18
N ASP A 15 10.84 -14.57 -6.27
CA ASP A 15 10.54 -16.00 -6.26
C ASP A 15 9.05 -16.26 -6.05
N VAL A 16 8.40 -15.52 -5.15
CA VAL A 16 6.93 -15.60 -4.96
C VAL A 16 6.20 -15.15 -6.21
N ALA A 17 6.59 -14.03 -6.82
CA ALA A 17 5.96 -13.51 -8.03
C ALA A 17 6.07 -14.52 -9.20
N TYR A 18 7.23 -15.15 -9.39
CA TYR A 18 7.42 -16.18 -10.41
C TYR A 18 6.64 -17.48 -10.15
N SER A 19 6.20 -17.71 -8.92
CA SER A 19 5.27 -18.80 -8.59
C SER A 19 3.79 -18.46 -8.87
N SER A 20 3.53 -17.35 -9.57
CA SER A 20 2.18 -16.84 -9.88
C SER A 20 1.34 -16.57 -8.63
N LYS A 21 1.97 -16.02 -7.59
CA LYS A 21 1.32 -15.60 -6.35
C LYS A 21 1.59 -14.14 -6.05
N HIS A 22 0.65 -13.50 -5.35
CA HIS A 22 0.85 -12.16 -4.80
C HIS A 22 1.67 -12.21 -3.53
N CYS A 23 2.70 -11.38 -3.46
CA CYS A 23 3.47 -11.16 -2.24
C CYS A 23 2.86 -9.97 -1.49
N VAL A 24 2.22 -10.23 -0.34
CA VAL A 24 1.73 -9.17 0.55
C VAL A 24 2.92 -8.60 1.33
N LEU A 25 3.10 -7.28 1.26
CA LEU A 25 4.27 -6.59 1.80
C LEU A 25 3.87 -5.58 2.86
N ASP A 26 4.38 -5.76 4.08
CA ASP A 26 4.35 -4.74 5.14
C ASP A 26 5.62 -3.89 5.06
N VAL A 27 5.57 -2.81 4.27
CA VAL A 27 6.72 -1.96 3.98
C VAL A 27 6.35 -0.48 3.85
N SER A 28 7.29 0.42 4.12
CA SER A 28 7.11 1.87 3.91
C SER A 28 7.13 2.27 2.43
N GLY A 29 6.64 3.47 2.10
CA GLY A 29 6.67 4.03 0.74
C GLY A 29 8.08 4.09 0.10
N ARG A 30 9.15 4.17 0.89
CA ARG A 30 10.54 4.10 0.39
C ARG A 30 10.87 2.73 -0.22
N ALA A 31 10.26 1.66 0.28
CA ALA A 31 10.46 0.32 -0.27
C ALA A 31 9.80 0.17 -1.64
N ILE A 32 8.68 0.85 -1.88
CA ILE A 32 8.00 0.89 -3.19
C ILE A 32 8.96 1.41 -4.26
N LYS A 33 9.62 2.55 -4.01
CA LYS A 33 10.65 3.10 -4.93
C LYS A 33 11.79 2.10 -5.19
N ARG A 34 12.18 1.32 -4.18
CA ARG A 34 13.20 0.26 -4.33
C ARG A 34 12.71 -0.93 -5.16
N LEU A 35 11.45 -1.32 -5.04
CA LEU A 35 10.83 -2.38 -5.86
C LEU A 35 10.81 -1.96 -7.32
N ILE A 36 10.32 -0.76 -7.62
CA ILE A 36 10.24 -0.22 -8.98
C ILE A 36 11.64 -0.19 -9.63
N ARG A 37 12.65 0.34 -8.92
CA ARG A 37 14.05 0.33 -9.39
C ARG A 37 14.62 -1.07 -9.63
N ALA A 38 14.06 -2.09 -8.99
CA ALA A 38 14.46 -3.49 -9.17
C ALA A 38 13.66 -4.21 -10.27
N GLY A 39 12.84 -3.47 -11.04
CA GLY A 39 11.96 -4.02 -12.07
C GLY A 39 10.75 -4.77 -11.54
N LEU A 40 10.37 -4.54 -10.27
CA LEU A 40 9.16 -5.08 -9.66
C LEU A 40 8.14 -3.95 -9.51
N TYR A 41 6.97 -4.12 -10.11
CA TYR A 41 5.91 -3.11 -10.11
C TYR A 41 4.78 -3.60 -9.19
N PRO A 42 4.76 -3.20 -7.91
CA PRO A 42 3.72 -3.61 -6.98
C PRO A 42 2.39 -2.91 -7.27
N ILE A 43 1.28 -3.57 -6.92
CA ILE A 43 -0.03 -2.91 -6.78
C ILE A 43 -0.01 -2.19 -5.43
N VAL A 44 -0.04 -0.86 -5.45
CA VAL A 44 0.02 -0.03 -4.26
C VAL A 44 -1.35 0.52 -3.95
N ILE A 45 -1.97 -0.02 -2.91
CA ILE A 45 -3.28 0.42 -2.43
C ILE A 45 -3.08 1.30 -1.21
N TYR A 46 -3.44 2.58 -1.33
CA TYR A 46 -3.46 3.50 -0.21
C TYR A 46 -4.89 3.62 0.34
N VAL A 47 -5.08 3.21 1.59
CA VAL A 47 -6.35 3.40 2.30
C VAL A 47 -6.30 4.74 3.01
N LYS A 48 -7.02 5.71 2.46
CA LYS A 48 -7.07 7.08 2.96
C LYS A 48 -8.14 7.20 4.05
N PRO A 49 -7.76 7.53 5.30
CA PRO A 49 -8.74 7.86 6.33
C PRO A 49 -9.40 9.21 5.98
N ARG A 50 -10.74 9.26 6.06
CA ARG A 50 -11.50 10.49 5.79
C ARG A 50 -11.23 11.58 6.84
N ASP A 51 -11.27 11.18 8.10
CA ASP A 51 -11.01 12.03 9.25
C ASP A 51 -10.59 11.18 10.46
N ILE A 52 -10.26 11.84 11.57
CA ILE A 52 -9.87 11.18 12.83
C ILE A 52 -11.02 10.31 13.37
N LYS A 53 -12.27 10.75 13.22
CA LYS A 53 -13.45 10.02 13.71
C LYS A 53 -13.64 8.71 12.96
N TRP A 54 -13.37 8.70 11.65
CA TRP A 54 -13.36 7.51 10.82
C TRP A 54 -12.37 6.49 11.37
N ILE A 55 -11.15 6.92 11.74
CA ILE A 55 -10.13 6.04 12.32
C ILE A 55 -10.61 5.44 13.64
N VAL A 56 -11.15 6.26 14.54
CA VAL A 56 -11.68 5.79 15.84
C VAL A 56 -12.81 4.78 15.64
N ASN A 57 -13.74 5.06 14.72
CA ASN A 57 -14.87 4.18 14.45
C ASN A 57 -14.48 2.84 13.81
N ASN A 58 -13.43 2.84 12.97
CA ASN A 58 -13.06 1.69 12.16
C ASN A 58 -11.89 0.88 12.77
N MET A 59 -11.04 1.44 13.63
CA MET A 59 -9.92 0.72 14.26
C MET A 59 -10.21 0.19 15.67
N GLY A 60 -11.42 0.40 16.20
CA GLY A 60 -11.86 -0.11 17.49
C GLY A 60 -11.08 0.46 18.69
N ASP A 61 -11.10 -0.27 19.82
CA ASP A 61 -10.50 0.14 21.10
C ASP A 61 -8.98 0.40 21.06
N GLU A 62 -8.30 0.05 19.96
CA GLU A 62 -6.87 0.28 19.78
C GLU A 62 -6.52 1.73 19.41
N ALA A 63 -7.51 2.54 18.99
CA ALA A 63 -7.34 3.92 18.58
C ALA A 63 -7.97 4.88 19.59
N ASN A 64 -7.24 5.23 20.65
CA ASN A 64 -7.58 6.43 21.42
C ASN A 64 -7.39 7.70 20.55
N ASP A 65 -8.05 8.80 20.91
CA ASP A 65 -8.07 10.04 20.11
C ASP A 65 -6.67 10.54 19.69
N ASP A 66 -5.69 10.43 20.59
CA ASP A 66 -4.32 10.88 20.31
C ASP A 66 -3.61 9.98 19.30
N ARG A 67 -3.82 8.66 19.37
CA ARG A 67 -3.30 7.73 18.36
C ARG A 67 -3.99 7.92 17.03
N ALA A 68 -5.30 8.17 17.01
CA ALA A 68 -6.05 8.42 15.79
C ALA A 68 -5.55 9.69 15.07
N LYS A 69 -5.23 10.76 15.81
CA LYS A 69 -4.54 11.95 15.27
C LYS A 69 -3.19 11.61 14.65
N GLN A 70 -2.36 10.85 15.36
CA GLN A 70 -1.04 10.45 14.85
C GLN A 70 -1.14 9.59 13.59
N ILE A 71 -2.14 8.70 13.50
CA ILE A 71 -2.39 7.90 12.30
C ILE A 71 -2.82 8.80 11.15
N PHE A 72 -3.75 9.73 11.39
CA PHE A 72 -4.23 10.68 10.39
C PHE A 72 -3.09 11.55 9.84
N GLU A 73 -2.27 12.14 10.71
CA GLU A 73 -1.10 12.94 10.34
C GLU A 73 -0.10 12.12 9.50
N LYS A 74 0.26 10.92 9.97
CA LYS A 74 1.14 10.02 9.21
C LYS A 74 0.56 9.62 7.86
N SER A 75 -0.75 9.46 7.78
CA SER A 75 -1.44 9.16 6.52
C SER A 75 -1.26 10.31 5.52
N ASN A 76 -1.49 11.55 5.98
CA ASN A 76 -1.28 12.74 5.15
C ASN A 76 0.18 12.87 4.69
N ASP A 77 1.14 12.62 5.58
CA ASP A 77 2.57 12.61 5.22
C ASP A 77 2.87 11.56 4.14
N ILE A 78 2.27 10.36 4.25
CA ILE A 78 2.45 9.29 3.27
C ILE A 78 1.87 9.70 1.91
N GLU A 79 0.68 10.29 1.88
CA GLU A 79 0.04 10.77 0.65
C GLU A 79 0.86 11.87 -0.02
N GLU A 80 1.34 12.86 0.74
CA GLU A 80 2.16 13.95 0.23
C GLU A 80 3.48 13.46 -0.41
N HIS A 81 4.14 12.47 0.22
CA HIS A 81 5.48 12.03 -0.19
C HIS A 81 5.50 10.90 -1.23
N PHE A 82 4.41 10.14 -1.32
CA PHE A 82 4.36 8.90 -2.11
C PHE A 82 3.09 8.75 -2.95
N GLY A 83 2.21 9.74 -2.98
CA GLY A 83 0.96 9.70 -3.75
C GLY A 83 1.16 9.39 -5.24
N ASP A 84 2.30 9.79 -5.81
CA ASP A 84 2.71 9.49 -7.18
C ASP A 84 2.96 7.99 -7.45
N LEU A 85 3.13 7.19 -6.39
CA LEU A 85 3.38 5.76 -6.48
C LEU A 85 2.13 4.91 -6.27
N PHE A 86 1.00 5.50 -5.89
CA PHE A 86 -0.21 4.75 -5.58
C PHE A 86 -0.87 4.27 -6.87
N THR A 87 -1.18 2.98 -6.94
CA THR A 87 -2.01 2.43 -8.01
C THR A 87 -3.46 2.87 -7.81
N VAL A 88 -3.91 2.90 -6.56
CA VAL A 88 -5.26 3.33 -6.19
C VAL A 88 -5.28 3.93 -4.79
N THR A 89 -6.12 4.94 -4.61
CA THR A 89 -6.51 5.48 -3.31
C THR A 89 -7.94 5.07 -3.01
N ILE A 90 -8.18 4.49 -1.83
CA ILE A 90 -9.50 4.04 -1.37
C ILE A 90 -9.91 4.89 -0.17
N GLU A 91 -11.09 5.49 -0.23
CA GLU A 91 -11.62 6.41 0.80
C GLU A 91 -13.09 6.08 1.12
N GLU A 92 -13.36 4.83 1.50
CA GLU A 92 -14.71 4.35 1.78
C GLU A 92 -15.17 4.66 3.21
N GLU A 93 -16.48 4.54 3.46
CA GLU A 93 -17.08 4.91 4.74
C GLU A 93 -16.81 3.87 5.84
N ASN A 94 -16.84 2.59 5.49
CA ASN A 94 -16.67 1.49 6.43
C ASN A 94 -15.56 0.54 5.99
N LEU A 95 -14.98 -0.21 6.94
CA LEU A 95 -13.98 -1.23 6.61
C LEU A 95 -14.47 -2.32 5.65
N SER A 96 -15.76 -2.66 5.68
CA SER A 96 -16.34 -3.63 4.73
C SER A 96 -16.19 -3.12 3.30
N ASP A 97 -16.55 -1.87 3.06
CA ASP A 97 -16.49 -1.24 1.75
C ASP A 97 -15.03 -1.10 1.28
N VAL A 98 -14.11 -0.75 2.21
CA VAL A 98 -12.66 -0.75 1.92
C VAL A 98 -12.19 -2.13 1.49
N TYR A 99 -12.60 -3.19 2.20
CA TYR A 99 -12.22 -4.56 1.88
C TYR A 99 -12.75 -5.00 0.51
N ASP A 100 -14.02 -4.73 0.23
CA ASP A 100 -14.65 -5.05 -1.05
C ASP A 100 -13.91 -4.34 -2.20
N ARG A 101 -13.58 -3.05 -2.00
CA ARG A 101 -12.82 -2.28 -2.98
C ARG A 101 -11.40 -2.81 -3.20
N ILE A 102 -10.73 -3.28 -2.15
CA ILE A 102 -9.42 -3.94 -2.27
C ILE A 102 -9.55 -5.21 -3.13
N CYS A 103 -10.57 -6.03 -2.88
CA CYS A 103 -10.81 -7.26 -3.65
C CYS A 103 -11.07 -6.96 -5.13
N GLU A 104 -11.89 -5.95 -5.43
CA GLU A 104 -12.15 -5.51 -6.81
C GLU A 104 -10.88 -5.08 -7.53
N VAL A 105 -10.01 -4.32 -6.86
CA VAL A 105 -8.72 -3.89 -7.43
C VAL A 105 -7.82 -5.10 -7.68
N MET A 106 -7.73 -6.02 -6.72
CA MET A 106 -6.91 -7.23 -6.87
C MET A 106 -7.41 -8.12 -8.01
N ASP A 107 -8.72 -8.32 -8.13
CA ASP A 107 -9.33 -9.10 -9.20
C ASP A 107 -9.13 -8.44 -10.56
N HIS A 108 -9.28 -7.12 -10.64
CA HIS A 108 -8.99 -6.38 -11.87
C HIS A 108 -7.55 -6.63 -12.32
N GLU A 109 -6.56 -6.33 -11.47
CA GLU A 109 -5.14 -6.47 -11.79
C GLU A 109 -4.73 -7.93 -12.10
N ASN A 110 -5.42 -8.92 -11.51
CA ASN A 110 -5.23 -10.34 -11.84
C ASN A 110 -5.73 -10.72 -13.24
N THR A 111 -6.73 -10.03 -13.75
CA THR A 111 -7.34 -10.32 -15.06
C THR A 111 -6.65 -9.58 -16.20
N VAL A 112 -6.01 -8.44 -15.92
CA VAL A 112 -5.31 -7.68 -16.96
C VAL A 112 -4.02 -8.40 -17.35
N LYS A 113 -3.89 -8.78 -18.63
CA LYS A 113 -2.67 -9.41 -19.17
C LYS A 113 -1.49 -8.44 -19.32
N SER A 114 -1.75 -7.13 -19.19
CA SER A 114 -0.79 -6.05 -19.44
C SER A 114 -0.93 -4.97 -18.37
N VAL A 115 0.15 -4.67 -17.64
CA VAL A 115 0.15 -3.63 -16.60
C VAL A 115 0.83 -2.36 -17.13
N TRP A 116 0.31 -1.18 -16.77
CA TRP A 116 0.92 0.11 -17.10
C TRP A 116 2.13 0.37 -16.19
N ILE A 117 3.28 0.67 -16.79
CA ILE A 117 4.49 1.05 -16.05
C ILE A 117 4.90 2.49 -16.39
N PRO A 118 5.41 3.27 -15.42
CA PRO A 118 5.94 4.60 -15.70
C PRO A 118 7.05 4.53 -16.76
N THR A 119 7.06 5.48 -17.70
CA THR A 119 8.12 5.60 -18.70
C THR A 119 9.27 6.45 -18.12
N GLU A 120 10.52 6.12 -18.48
CA GLU A 120 11.69 6.94 -18.10
C GLU A 120 11.87 8.19 -18.98
N GLU A 121 11.04 8.34 -20.02
CA GLU A 121 11.11 9.48 -20.94
C GLU A 121 10.52 10.74 -20.30
N LYS A 122 11.35 11.77 -20.16
CA LYS A 122 10.87 13.13 -19.88
C LYS A 122 10.29 13.70 -21.17
N ILE A 123 9.00 14.02 -21.15
CA ILE A 123 8.32 14.82 -22.19
C ILE A 123 8.77 16.29 -22.08
#